data_AF-T0L1E7-F1
#
_entry.id   AF-T0L1E7-F1
#
_cell.length_a   1.000
_cell.length_b   1.000
_cell.length_c   1.000
_cell.angle_alpha   90.00
_cell.angle_beta   90.00
_cell.angle_gamma   90.00
#
_symmetry.space_group_name_H-M   'P 1'
#
loop_
_entity.id
_entity.type
_entity.pdbx_description
1 polymer ?
#
loop_
_entity_poly.entity_id
_entity_poly.type
_entity_poly.pdbx_seq_one_letter_code
_entity_poly.pdbx_strand_id
1 'polypeptide(L)'
;MRFTQLILSIFLFFSFVAALPVPAQADGEALEALEARANNGGKKGGGNKGSSKSTSKEVKGIDKNINIQKNESKDVKKVQKAEGTKNFPKEKANLQKDIKAGQNQRAKNQKNADPKNKQLNDGLKKVQGAQAKESKQAKGLTGNPKKDNATLNKLGGEFKDGRNQNEKNKQAAKKGGK
;
A
#
# COMPACT_ATOMS: atom_id res chain seq x y z
N MET A 1 45.02 2.61 13.15
CA MET A 1 43.66 3.08 13.50
C MET A 1 43.64 4.59 13.47
N ARG A 2 43.00 5.23 12.47
CA ARG A 2 42.49 6.61 12.55
C ARG A 2 41.29 6.71 11.59
N PHE A 3 40.11 6.92 12.15
CA PHE A 3 38.89 7.28 11.42
C PHE A 3 38.93 8.79 11.19
N THR A 4 38.79 9.22 9.94
CA THR A 4 38.55 10.64 9.62
C THR A 4 37.25 10.76 8.84
N GLN A 5 36.37 11.54 9.46
CA GLN A 5 35.06 11.98 9.03
C GLN A 5 35.08 12.61 7.64
N LEU A 6 34.04 12.37 6.84
CA LEU A 6 33.72 13.21 5.69
C LEU A 6 32.23 13.58 5.74
N ILE A 7 32.03 14.77 6.30
CA ILE A 7 30.97 15.78 6.15
C ILE A 7 30.16 15.56 4.85
N LEU A 8 28.87 15.24 4.89
CA LEU A 8 27.71 16.11 5.16
C LEU A 8 27.64 17.39 4.29
N SER A 9 27.16 17.26 3.04
CA SER A 9 26.59 18.40 2.30
C SER A 9 25.56 17.89 1.27
N ILE A 10 24.25 18.08 1.57
CA ILE A 10 23.37 19.10 0.98
C ILE A 10 23.01 18.79 -0.49
N PHE A 11 21.90 18.07 -0.68
CA PHE A 11 21.15 18.13 -1.93
C PHE A 11 19.92 19.02 -1.73
N LEU A 12 20.05 20.24 -2.22
CA LEU A 12 19.02 21.28 -2.24
C LEU A 12 18.50 21.37 -3.67
N PHE A 13 17.34 20.78 -3.94
CA PHE A 13 16.52 21.12 -5.11
C PHE A 13 15.04 21.01 -4.70
N PHE A 14 14.51 22.13 -4.20
CA PHE A 14 13.07 22.36 -4.16
C PHE A 14 12.64 22.84 -5.55
N SER A 15 11.94 21.99 -6.29
CA SER A 15 11.15 22.41 -7.44
C SER A 15 9.71 22.55 -6.99
N PHE A 16 9.27 23.79 -6.84
CA PHE A 16 7.85 24.14 -6.74
C PHE A 16 7.19 23.82 -8.08
N VAL A 17 6.17 22.95 -8.08
CA VAL A 17 5.21 22.84 -9.18
C VAL A 17 3.92 23.51 -8.70
N ALA A 18 3.56 24.60 -9.36
CA ALA A 18 2.28 25.26 -9.22
C ALA A 18 1.16 24.33 -9.71
N ALA A 19 0.21 24.00 -8.83
CA ALA A 19 -0.99 23.25 -9.19
C ALA A 19 -2.04 24.22 -9.74
N LEU A 20 -2.38 24.08 -11.02
CA LEU A 20 -3.61 24.67 -11.58
C LEU A 20 -4.82 23.82 -11.17
N PRO A 21 -5.98 24.42 -10.84
CA PRO A 21 -7.20 23.68 -10.56
C PRO A 21 -7.78 23.09 -11.86
N VAL A 22 -7.93 21.77 -11.90
CA VAL A 22 -8.67 21.07 -12.96
C VAL A 22 -10.16 21.02 -12.57
N PRO A 23 -11.09 21.38 -13.46
CA PRO A 23 -12.52 21.45 -13.15
C PRO A 23 -13.16 20.07 -12.94
N ALA A 24 -14.17 20.09 -12.08
CA ALA A 24 -15.03 18.98 -11.75
C ALA A 24 -15.80 18.45 -12.97
N GLN A 25 -15.87 17.13 -13.08
CA GLN A 25 -16.87 16.44 -13.90
C GLN A 25 -17.73 15.62 -12.95
N ALA A 26 -19.01 15.99 -12.93
CA ALA A 26 -20.07 15.29 -12.27
C ALA A 26 -20.59 14.15 -13.16
N ASP A 27 -21.40 13.31 -12.52
CA ASP A 27 -22.46 12.48 -13.09
C ASP A 27 -22.17 10.99 -13.34
N GLY A 28 -23.04 10.18 -12.74
CA GLY A 28 -23.26 8.77 -13.08
C GLY A 28 -22.65 7.78 -12.10
N GLU A 29 -23.38 7.44 -11.04
CA GLU A 29 -23.94 6.09 -10.81
C GLU A 29 -24.48 6.01 -9.37
N ALA A 30 -25.66 6.61 -9.21
CA ALA A 30 -26.51 6.48 -8.04
C ALA A 30 -27.43 5.26 -8.22
N LEU A 31 -26.89 4.03 -8.11
CA LEU A 31 -27.71 2.80 -8.12
C LEU A 31 -27.07 1.68 -7.27
N GLU A 32 -26.86 1.92 -5.98
CA GLU A 32 -26.82 0.82 -4.98
C GLU A 32 -27.18 1.34 -3.56
N ALA A 33 -27.99 2.40 -3.49
CA ALA A 33 -28.31 3.11 -2.24
C ALA A 33 -29.78 2.98 -1.80
N LEU A 34 -30.56 2.06 -2.39
CA LEU A 34 -32.00 1.96 -2.14
C LEU A 34 -32.51 0.65 -1.54
N GLU A 35 -31.64 -0.23 -1.04
CA GLU A 35 -32.09 -1.49 -0.40
C GLU A 35 -31.76 -1.60 1.10
N ALA A 36 -31.43 -0.48 1.75
CA ALA A 36 -31.24 -0.42 3.20
C ALA A 36 -32.31 0.41 3.93
N ARG A 37 -33.37 0.85 3.24
CA ARG A 37 -34.41 1.73 3.80
C ARG A 37 -35.75 1.02 3.99
N ALA A 38 -35.75 -0.18 4.56
CA ALA A 38 -36.97 -0.80 5.08
C ALA A 38 -36.63 -1.92 6.08
N ASN A 39 -36.48 -1.57 7.35
CA ASN A 39 -36.98 -2.32 8.52
C ASN A 39 -36.21 -1.98 9.79
N ASN A 40 -36.79 -1.08 10.58
CA ASN A 40 -37.19 -1.30 11.97
C ASN A 40 -37.12 0.02 12.74
N GLY A 41 -38.30 0.59 12.98
CA GLY A 41 -38.52 1.48 14.11
C GLY A 41 -38.32 0.72 15.43
N GLY A 42 -37.80 1.42 16.45
CA GLY A 42 -37.66 0.83 17.78
C GLY A 42 -36.53 1.44 18.63
N LYS A 43 -36.82 2.60 19.22
CA LYS A 43 -36.47 3.07 20.58
C LYS A 43 -35.13 2.65 21.26
N LYS A 44 -34.42 3.70 21.72
CA LYS A 44 -33.47 3.79 22.87
C LYS A 44 -32.15 2.99 22.81
N GLY A 45 -31.05 3.74 22.94
CA GLY A 45 -29.75 3.23 23.34
C GLY A 45 -28.60 4.02 22.72
N GLY A 46 -28.07 5.01 23.45
CA GLY A 46 -26.82 5.67 23.10
C GLY A 46 -25.70 4.63 23.07
N GLY A 47 -25.15 4.38 21.89
CA GLY A 47 -24.12 3.37 21.68
C GLY A 47 -23.47 3.57 20.33
N ASN A 48 -22.19 3.89 20.37
CA ASN A 48 -21.23 4.07 19.29
C ASN A 48 -21.33 3.02 18.16
N LYS A 49 -22.32 3.12 17.26
CA LYS A 49 -22.55 2.17 16.15
C LYS A 49 -21.78 2.51 14.86
N GLY A 50 -21.15 3.68 14.78
CA GLY A 50 -20.31 4.06 13.64
C GLY A 50 -18.94 3.37 13.61
N SER A 51 -18.41 2.98 14.78
CA SER A 51 -17.06 2.41 14.90
C SER A 51 -16.95 0.97 14.39
N SER A 52 -17.91 0.09 14.71
CA SER A 52 -17.78 -1.35 14.40
C SER A 52 -17.76 -1.68 12.89
N LYS A 53 -18.64 -1.04 12.09
CA LYS A 53 -18.70 -1.28 10.64
C LYS A 53 -17.50 -0.67 9.90
N SER A 54 -17.00 0.48 10.36
CA SER A 54 -15.78 1.11 9.83
C SER A 54 -14.54 0.27 10.13
N THR A 55 -14.36 -0.12 11.39
CA THR A 55 -13.28 -1.02 11.84
C THR A 55 -13.26 -2.34 11.05
N SER A 56 -14.43 -2.93 10.76
CA SER A 56 -14.52 -4.14 9.93
C SER A 56 -14.02 -3.92 8.49
N LYS A 57 -14.35 -2.78 7.87
CA LYS A 57 -13.89 -2.43 6.51
C LYS A 57 -12.39 -2.17 6.47
N GLU A 58 -11.86 -1.42 7.42
CA GLU A 58 -10.42 -1.14 7.55
C GLU A 58 -9.62 -2.44 7.70
N VAL A 59 -10.03 -3.31 8.63
CA VAL A 59 -9.37 -4.59 8.87
C VAL A 59 -9.38 -5.47 7.62
N LYS A 60 -10.53 -5.61 6.94
CA LYS A 60 -10.62 -6.37 5.69
C LYS A 60 -9.75 -5.78 4.58
N GLY A 61 -9.70 -4.47 4.46
CA GLY A 61 -8.83 -3.78 3.50
C GLY A 61 -7.34 -4.03 3.77
N ILE A 62 -6.94 -4.00 5.04
CA ILE A 62 -5.56 -4.27 5.45
C ILE A 62 -5.20 -5.75 5.24
N ASP A 63 -6.13 -6.67 5.48
CA ASP A 63 -5.92 -8.10 5.20
C ASP A 63 -5.69 -8.37 3.71
N LYS A 64 -6.39 -7.64 2.83
CA LYS A 64 -6.11 -7.68 1.38
C LYS A 64 -4.67 -7.23 1.08
N ASN A 65 -4.18 -6.14 1.70
CA ASN A 65 -2.79 -5.71 1.52
C ASN A 65 -1.79 -6.78 1.95
N ILE A 66 -2.01 -7.40 3.12
CA ILE A 66 -1.12 -8.45 3.66
C ILE A 66 -1.06 -9.64 2.69
N ASN A 67 -2.20 -10.03 2.13
CA ASN A 67 -2.26 -11.13 1.16
C ASN A 67 -1.57 -10.77 -0.16
N ILE A 68 -1.74 -9.53 -0.65
CA ILE A 68 -1.00 -9.05 -1.83
C ILE A 68 0.51 -9.10 -1.57
N GLN A 69 0.98 -8.64 -0.41
CA GLN A 69 2.42 -8.69 -0.06
C GLN A 69 2.98 -10.11 0.05
N LYS A 70 2.15 -11.09 0.43
CA LYS A 70 2.54 -12.51 0.37
C LYS A 70 2.72 -12.96 -1.09
N ASN A 71 1.88 -12.49 -2.02
CA ASN A 71 2.04 -12.80 -3.44
C ASN A 71 3.23 -12.06 -4.05
N GLU A 72 3.42 -10.77 -3.75
CA GLU A 72 4.60 -9.98 -4.14
C GLU A 72 5.90 -10.70 -3.72
N SER A 73 5.96 -11.24 -2.49
CA SER A 73 7.11 -12.02 -2.00
C SER A 73 7.32 -13.34 -2.75
N LYS A 74 6.24 -14.00 -3.19
CA LYS A 74 6.34 -15.21 -4.03
C LYS A 74 6.80 -14.86 -5.44
N ASP A 75 6.32 -13.75 -5.98
CA ASP A 75 6.66 -13.30 -7.33
C ASP A 75 8.11 -12.85 -7.44
N VAL A 76 8.69 -12.22 -6.40
CA VAL A 76 10.15 -12.01 -6.34
C VAL A 76 10.91 -13.31 -6.54
N LYS A 77 10.52 -14.38 -5.83
CA LYS A 77 11.16 -15.70 -5.97
C LYS A 77 10.96 -16.31 -7.35
N LYS A 78 9.80 -16.10 -7.99
CA LYS A 78 9.57 -16.55 -9.36
C LYS A 78 10.44 -15.78 -10.35
N VAL A 79 10.55 -14.46 -10.19
CA VAL A 79 11.40 -13.61 -11.02
C VAL A 79 12.86 -14.06 -10.89
N GLN A 80 13.36 -14.24 -9.66
CA GLN A 80 14.72 -14.76 -9.41
C GLN A 80 14.97 -16.08 -10.15
N LYS A 81 14.02 -17.02 -10.10
CA LYS A 81 14.13 -18.30 -10.82
C LYS A 81 14.03 -18.17 -12.35
N ALA A 82 13.37 -17.13 -12.83
CA ALA A 82 13.13 -16.92 -14.25
C ALA A 82 14.24 -16.09 -14.93
N GLU A 83 15.15 -15.48 -14.19
CA GLU A 83 16.29 -14.73 -14.74
C GLU A 83 17.10 -15.59 -15.72
N GLY A 84 17.54 -14.99 -16.83
CA GLY A 84 18.22 -15.71 -17.91
C GLY A 84 17.35 -16.66 -18.74
N THR A 85 16.05 -16.80 -18.42
CA THR A 85 15.11 -17.65 -19.15
C THR A 85 14.09 -16.84 -19.95
N LYS A 86 13.42 -17.48 -20.92
CA LYS A 86 12.30 -16.90 -21.67
C LYS A 86 11.09 -16.50 -20.81
N ASN A 87 11.00 -17.03 -19.59
CA ASN A 87 9.90 -16.75 -18.67
C ASN A 87 10.09 -15.43 -17.89
N PHE A 88 11.30 -14.84 -17.92
CA PHE A 88 11.59 -13.62 -17.16
C PHE A 88 10.59 -12.47 -17.43
N PRO A 89 10.25 -12.11 -18.68
CA PRO A 89 9.33 -11.00 -18.94
C PRO A 89 7.94 -11.22 -18.34
N LYS A 90 7.46 -12.47 -18.37
CA LYS A 90 6.17 -12.86 -17.80
C LYS A 90 6.18 -12.72 -16.27
N GLU A 91 7.17 -13.27 -15.59
CA GLU A 91 7.24 -13.19 -14.13
C GLU A 91 7.50 -11.75 -13.66
N LYS A 92 8.29 -10.98 -14.40
CA LYS A 92 8.47 -9.53 -14.14
C LYS A 92 7.13 -8.78 -14.26
N ALA A 93 6.33 -9.08 -15.28
CA ALA A 93 5.02 -8.46 -15.46
C ALA A 93 4.05 -8.83 -14.31
N ASN A 94 4.06 -10.08 -13.86
CA ASN A 94 3.29 -10.53 -12.69
C ASN A 94 3.67 -9.75 -11.43
N LEU A 95 4.97 -9.66 -11.13
CA LEU A 95 5.47 -8.87 -9.99
C LEU A 95 5.00 -7.41 -10.06
N GLN A 96 5.10 -6.78 -11.23
CA GLN A 96 4.64 -5.39 -11.41
C GLN A 96 3.13 -5.23 -11.24
N LYS A 97 2.35 -6.20 -11.72
CA LYS A 97 0.89 -6.23 -11.56
C LYS A 97 0.51 -6.32 -10.08
N ASP A 98 1.17 -7.18 -9.32
CA ASP A 98 0.92 -7.36 -7.90
C ASP A 98 1.31 -6.12 -7.09
N ILE A 99 2.46 -5.50 -7.39
CA ILE A 99 2.85 -4.21 -6.79
C ILE A 99 1.78 -3.14 -7.04
N LYS A 100 1.28 -3.03 -8.29
CA LYS A 100 0.21 -2.07 -8.64
C LYS A 100 -1.10 -2.39 -7.92
N ALA A 101 -1.46 -3.68 -7.79
CA ALA A 101 -2.62 -4.10 -7.01
C ALA A 101 -2.47 -3.68 -5.54
N GLY A 102 -1.28 -3.83 -4.98
CA GLY A 102 -0.94 -3.38 -3.64
C GLY A 102 -1.09 -1.86 -3.48
N GLN A 103 -0.61 -1.08 -4.45
CA GLN A 103 -0.74 0.39 -4.45
C GLN A 103 -2.21 0.81 -4.44
N ASN A 104 -3.00 0.22 -5.33
CA ASN A 104 -4.43 0.50 -5.43
C ASN A 104 -5.18 0.13 -4.14
N GLN A 105 -4.88 -1.02 -3.54
CA GLN A 105 -5.53 -1.44 -2.30
C GLN A 105 -5.14 -0.54 -1.12
N ARG A 106 -3.89 -0.07 -1.03
CA ARG A 106 -3.46 0.90 -0.02
C ARG A 106 -4.15 2.26 -0.19
N ALA A 107 -4.27 2.76 -1.41
CA ALA A 107 -5.02 3.98 -1.69
C ALA A 107 -6.50 3.85 -1.27
N LYS A 108 -7.13 2.69 -1.55
CA LYS A 108 -8.48 2.38 -1.06
C LYS A 108 -8.55 2.34 0.46
N ASN A 109 -7.56 1.76 1.13
CA ASN A 109 -7.52 1.71 2.59
C ASN A 109 -7.37 3.09 3.21
N GLN A 110 -6.59 3.99 2.60
CA GLN A 110 -6.49 5.39 3.05
C GLN A 110 -7.81 6.14 2.92
N LYS A 111 -8.54 5.95 1.82
CA LYS A 111 -9.87 6.55 1.63
C LYS A 111 -10.91 6.04 2.63
N ASN A 112 -10.76 4.80 3.08
CA ASN A 112 -11.68 4.14 4.01
C ASN A 112 -11.25 4.24 5.48
N ALA A 113 -10.05 4.76 5.77
CA ALA A 113 -9.55 4.87 7.12
C ALA A 113 -10.29 5.97 7.87
N ASP A 114 -10.64 5.69 9.12
CA ASP A 114 -11.18 6.68 10.04
C ASP A 114 -10.15 7.81 10.21
N PRO A 115 -10.48 9.07 9.85
CA PRO A 115 -9.54 10.18 9.95
C PRO A 115 -9.07 10.45 11.39
N LYS A 116 -9.82 9.99 12.40
CA LYS A 116 -9.44 10.09 13.81
C LYS A 116 -8.40 9.03 14.23
N ASN A 117 -8.27 7.93 13.48
CA ASN A 117 -7.28 6.90 13.77
C ASN A 117 -5.88 7.31 13.26
N LYS A 118 -5.21 8.22 13.97
CA LYS A 118 -3.89 8.76 13.56
C LYS A 118 -2.86 7.65 13.32
N GLN A 119 -2.78 6.68 14.22
CA GLN A 119 -1.83 5.56 14.10
C GLN A 119 -2.06 4.75 12.81
N LEU A 120 -3.31 4.47 12.46
CA LEU A 120 -3.64 3.78 11.20
C LEU A 120 -3.24 4.64 10.00
N ASN A 121 -3.63 5.91 9.99
CA ASN A 121 -3.38 6.81 8.87
C ASN A 121 -1.87 7.01 8.61
N ASP A 122 -1.08 7.22 9.66
CA ASP A 122 0.38 7.37 9.56
C ASP A 122 1.03 6.07 9.07
N GLY A 123 0.56 4.95 9.59
CA GLY A 123 0.98 3.63 9.15
C GLY A 123 0.66 3.37 7.68
N LEU A 124 -0.52 3.75 7.19
CA LEU A 124 -0.91 3.61 5.78
C LEU A 124 -0.07 4.51 4.86
N LYS A 125 0.20 5.75 5.26
CA LYS A 125 1.09 6.69 4.52
C LYS A 125 2.50 6.15 4.39
N LYS A 126 3.06 5.57 5.46
CA LYS A 126 4.40 4.98 5.45
C LYS A 126 4.53 3.87 4.40
N VAL A 127 3.55 2.95 4.32
CA VAL A 127 3.62 1.87 3.33
C VAL A 127 3.40 2.39 1.91
N GLN A 128 2.53 3.39 1.71
CA GLN A 128 2.33 3.99 0.37
C GLN A 128 3.63 4.62 -0.16
N GLY A 129 4.39 5.32 0.68
CA GLY A 129 5.67 5.92 0.29
C GLY A 129 6.73 4.88 -0.11
N ALA A 130 6.73 3.70 0.50
CA ALA A 130 7.62 2.60 0.13
C ALA A 130 7.30 2.04 -1.27
N GLN A 131 6.02 1.94 -1.63
CA GLN A 131 5.59 1.28 -2.86
C GLN A 131 5.99 1.98 -4.15
N ALA A 132 6.21 3.28 -4.12
CA ALA A 132 6.74 4.00 -5.29
C ALA A 132 8.17 3.52 -5.62
N LYS A 133 8.97 3.26 -4.59
CA LYS A 133 10.34 2.72 -4.73
C LYS A 133 10.29 1.29 -5.25
N GLU A 134 9.46 0.44 -4.63
CA GLU A 134 9.25 -0.96 -5.04
C GLU A 134 8.88 -1.05 -6.54
N SER A 135 7.96 -0.19 -7.01
CA SER A 135 7.58 -0.15 -8.42
C SER A 135 8.72 0.24 -9.34
N LYS A 136 9.53 1.24 -8.95
CA LYS A 136 10.71 1.66 -9.73
C LYS A 136 11.77 0.54 -9.80
N GLN A 137 12.02 -0.13 -8.68
CA GLN A 137 12.91 -1.29 -8.61
C GLN A 137 12.45 -2.42 -9.52
N ALA A 138 11.18 -2.82 -9.45
CA ALA A 138 10.62 -3.88 -10.29
C ALA A 138 10.59 -3.53 -11.79
N LYS A 139 10.46 -2.25 -12.15
CA LYS A 139 10.60 -1.77 -13.54
C LYS A 139 12.02 -1.91 -14.06
N GLY A 140 13.01 -1.63 -13.21
CA GLY A 140 14.43 -1.65 -13.54
C GLY A 140 15.05 -3.03 -13.74
N LEU A 141 14.35 -4.12 -13.39
CA LEU A 141 14.86 -5.49 -13.56
C LEU A 141 15.13 -5.80 -15.03
N THR A 142 16.32 -6.33 -15.31
CA THR A 142 16.85 -6.58 -16.65
C THR A 142 16.76 -8.03 -17.09
N GLY A 143 16.58 -8.96 -16.15
CA GLY A 143 16.64 -10.41 -16.37
C GLY A 143 18.03 -10.99 -16.26
N ASN A 144 19.00 -10.16 -15.86
CA ASN A 144 20.38 -10.58 -15.62
C ASN A 144 20.63 -10.75 -14.12
N PRO A 145 20.88 -11.98 -13.63
CA PRO A 145 21.09 -12.25 -12.21
C PRO A 145 22.18 -11.40 -11.56
N LYS A 146 23.27 -11.10 -12.30
CA LYS A 146 24.39 -10.30 -11.77
C LYS A 146 23.98 -8.85 -11.48
N LYS A 147 22.98 -8.32 -12.20
CA LYS A 147 22.49 -6.95 -12.04
C LYS A 147 21.29 -6.86 -11.10
N ASP A 148 20.45 -7.89 -11.12
CA ASP A 148 19.11 -7.82 -10.54
C ASP A 148 19.03 -8.42 -9.12
N ASN A 149 19.95 -9.34 -8.74
CA ASN A 149 19.86 -10.08 -7.48
C ASN A 149 19.82 -9.15 -6.24
N ALA A 150 20.65 -8.10 -6.21
CA ALA A 150 20.61 -7.11 -5.12
C ALA A 150 19.25 -6.39 -5.04
N THR A 151 18.68 -6.04 -6.20
CA THR A 151 17.36 -5.40 -6.29
C THR A 151 16.24 -6.34 -5.86
N LEU A 152 16.28 -7.61 -6.26
CA LEU A 152 15.28 -8.61 -5.90
C LEU A 152 15.32 -8.97 -4.40
N ASN A 153 16.51 -9.10 -3.82
CA ASN A 153 16.65 -9.31 -2.38
C ASN A 153 16.13 -8.12 -1.58
N LYS A 154 16.42 -6.90 -2.05
CA LYS A 154 15.89 -5.67 -1.45
C LYS A 154 14.36 -5.61 -1.54
N LEU A 155 13.79 -5.90 -2.70
CA LEU A 155 12.33 -5.99 -2.88
C LEU A 155 11.69 -7.01 -1.93
N GLY A 156 12.29 -8.20 -1.80
CA GLY A 156 11.82 -9.20 -0.85
C GLY A 156 11.84 -8.72 0.61
N GLY A 157 12.86 -7.96 1.01
CA GLY A 157 12.93 -7.31 2.32
C GLY A 157 11.87 -6.23 2.50
N GLU A 158 11.71 -5.34 1.51
CA GLU A 158 10.73 -4.25 1.53
C GLU A 158 9.29 -4.76 1.64
N PHE A 159 8.95 -5.84 0.92
CA PHE A 159 7.64 -6.48 1.04
C PHE A 159 7.41 -7.10 2.43
N LYS A 160 8.44 -7.69 3.04
CA LYS A 160 8.36 -8.21 4.41
C LYS A 160 8.14 -7.08 5.42
N ASP A 161 8.88 -5.99 5.31
CA ASP A 161 8.74 -4.84 6.20
C ASP A 161 7.40 -4.13 6.04
N GLY A 162 6.96 -3.97 4.79
CA GLY A 162 5.64 -3.45 4.50
C GLY A 162 4.53 -4.33 5.07
N ARG A 163 4.70 -5.66 5.08
CA ARG A 163 3.74 -6.59 5.69
C ARG A 163 3.70 -6.44 7.19
N ASN A 164 4.87 -6.35 7.84
CA ASN A 164 4.95 -6.08 9.28
C ASN A 164 4.26 -4.75 9.64
N GLN A 165 4.42 -3.72 8.81
CA GLN A 165 3.72 -2.45 9.00
C GLN A 165 2.20 -2.61 8.80
N ASN A 166 1.73 -3.36 7.79
CA ASN A 166 0.31 -3.63 7.62
C ASN A 166 -0.28 -4.45 8.78
N GLU A 167 0.47 -5.37 9.38
CA GLU A 167 0.05 -6.08 10.60
C GLU A 167 -0.13 -5.10 11.77
N LYS A 168 0.77 -4.12 11.94
CA LYS A 168 0.58 -3.03 12.93
C LYS A 168 -0.64 -2.17 12.61
N ASN A 169 -0.86 -1.84 11.33
CA ASN A 169 -2.03 -1.09 10.87
C ASN A 169 -3.32 -1.87 11.18
N LYS A 170 -3.33 -3.20 11.02
CA LYS A 170 -4.46 -4.05 11.36
C LYS A 170 -4.81 -3.95 12.84
N GLN A 171 -3.81 -3.93 13.71
CA GLN A 171 -4.04 -3.73 15.15
C GLN A 171 -4.55 -2.32 15.45
N ALA A 172 -4.06 -1.29 14.76
CA ALA A 172 -4.57 0.07 14.90
C ALA A 172 -6.04 0.18 14.45
N ALA A 173 -6.39 -0.42 13.31
CA ALA A 173 -7.76 -0.46 12.81
C ALA A 173 -8.71 -1.14 13.80
N LYS A 174 -8.30 -2.29 14.39
CA LYS A 174 -9.07 -3.00 15.42
C LYS A 174 -9.34 -2.15 16.67
N LYS A 175 -8.43 -1.23 17.01
CA LYS A 175 -8.59 -0.33 18.17
C LYS A 175 -9.52 0.85 17.88
N GLY A 176 -9.89 1.09 16.62
CA GLY A 176 -10.71 2.21 16.18
C GLY A 176 -10.01 3.57 16.28
N GLY A 177 -10.67 4.64 15.80
CA GLY A 177 -10.26 6.01 16.06
C GLY A 177 -10.41 6.36 17.54
N LYS A 178 -9.34 6.86 18.16
CA LYS A 178 -9.34 7.40 19.52
C LYS A 178 -8.95 8.87 19.47
#